data_AF-A0AAJ1CGZ4-F1
#
_entry.id   AF-A0AAJ1CGZ4-F1
#
_cell.length_a   1.000
_cell.length_b   1.000
_cell.length_c   1.000
_cell.angle_alpha   90.00
_cell.angle_beta   90.00
_cell.angle_gamma   90.00
#
_symmetry.space_group_name_H-M   'P 1'
#
loop_
_entity.id
_entity.type
_entity.pdbx_description
1 polymer ?
#
loop_
_entity_poly.entity_id
_entity_poly.type
_entity_poly.pdbx_seq_one_letter_code
_entity_poly.pdbx_strand_id
1 'polypeptide(L)'
;MKNQSNNAATAANNSNNWKNEVNEIRARLEAVKTRSCWDRGVKGFALNLLRSYIDICEYCDNNGRPIPELNEETLLNGADDWNAYCYGGGALIYDGDIAKNLCTPSELKRTDNGNKAPNDREGWQDVQARAYFQAYRMLMSCIC
;
A
#
# COMPACT_ATOMS: atom_id res chain seq x y z
N MET A 1 -1.68 -4.53 48.89
CA MET A 1 -2.21 -3.58 47.90
C MET A 1 -1.06 -3.03 47.04
N LYS A 2 -0.67 -3.74 45.98
CA LYS A 2 0.23 -3.25 44.92
C LYS A 2 -0.08 -4.06 43.65
N ASN A 3 -1.16 -3.72 42.96
CA ASN A 3 -1.49 -4.36 41.67
C ASN A 3 -2.34 -3.46 40.76
N GLN A 4 -2.04 -2.16 40.75
CA GLN A 4 -2.66 -1.21 39.80
C GLN A 4 -1.62 -0.46 38.94
N SER A 5 -0.34 -0.45 39.31
CA SER A 5 0.71 0.28 38.57
C SER A 5 1.30 -0.45 37.36
N ASN A 6 1.07 -1.77 37.22
CA ASN A 6 1.68 -2.54 36.13
C ASN A 6 0.84 -2.57 34.85
N ASN A 7 -0.49 -2.42 34.93
CA ASN A 7 -1.36 -2.49 33.74
C ASN A 7 -1.31 -1.22 32.86
N ALA A 8 -1.03 -0.05 33.45
CA ALA A 8 -0.96 1.20 32.70
C ALA A 8 0.30 1.30 31.81
N ALA A 9 1.42 0.74 32.27
CA ALA A 9 2.66 0.67 31.50
C ALA A 9 2.58 -0.32 30.33
N THR A 10 1.89 -1.46 30.50
CA THR A 10 1.69 -2.44 29.42
C THR A 10 0.71 -1.94 28.35
N ALA A 11 -0.33 -1.19 28.74
CA ALA A 11 -1.27 -0.57 27.80
C ALA A 11 -0.62 0.56 26.97
N ALA A 12 0.23 1.39 27.58
CA ALA A 12 0.99 2.43 26.89
C ALA A 12 2.07 1.86 25.95
N ASN A 13 2.62 0.69 26.27
CA ASN A 13 3.58 -0.01 25.39
C ASN A 13 2.90 -0.61 24.14
N ASN A 14 1.65 -1.06 24.23
CA ASN A 14 0.91 -1.59 23.07
C ASN A 14 0.36 -0.49 22.14
N SER A 15 -0.12 0.64 22.68
CA SER A 15 -0.64 1.75 21.85
C SER A 15 0.45 2.43 21.00
N ASN A 16 1.71 2.39 21.45
CA ASN A 16 2.87 2.90 20.69
C ASN A 16 3.54 1.85 19.79
N ASN A 17 3.16 0.57 19.90
CA ASN A 17 3.88 -0.51 19.22
C ASN A 17 3.67 -0.46 17.70
N TRP A 18 2.42 -0.41 17.24
CA TRP A 18 2.10 -0.42 15.82
C TRP A 18 2.65 0.83 15.10
N LYS A 19 2.69 1.99 15.77
CA LYS A 19 3.23 3.24 15.22
C LYS A 19 4.73 3.13 14.95
N ASN A 20 5.48 2.49 15.85
CA ASN A 20 6.90 2.24 15.66
C ASN A 20 7.12 1.24 14.53
N GLU A 21 6.37 0.13 14.52
CA GLU A 21 6.44 -0.89 13.46
C GLU A 21 6.21 -0.31 12.06
N VAL A 22 5.14 0.47 11.86
CA VAL A 22 4.86 1.09 10.55
C VAL A 22 5.91 2.13 10.15
N ASN A 23 6.51 2.83 11.12
CA ASN A 23 7.58 3.78 10.86
C ASN A 23 8.87 3.06 10.41
N GLU A 24 9.21 1.94 11.03
CA GLU A 24 10.33 1.10 10.60
C GLU A 24 10.09 0.51 9.20
N ILE A 25 8.89 -0.02 8.95
CA ILE A 25 8.50 -0.54 7.64
C ILE A 25 8.60 0.57 6.59
N ARG A 26 8.10 1.78 6.88
CA ARG A 26 8.22 2.94 5.98
C ARG A 26 9.68 3.24 5.67
N ALA A 27 10.54 3.31 6.68
CA ALA A 27 11.96 3.59 6.49
C ALA A 27 12.64 2.51 5.62
N ARG A 28 12.33 1.23 5.83
CA ARG A 28 12.83 0.13 4.98
C ARG A 28 12.33 0.25 3.55
N LEU A 29 11.04 0.56 3.36
CA LEU A 29 10.44 0.73 2.05
C LEU A 29 11.04 1.92 1.29
N GLU A 30 11.23 3.05 1.97
CA GLU A 30 11.92 4.23 1.44
C GLU A 30 13.38 3.96 1.08
N ALA A 31 14.06 3.03 1.77
CA ALA A 31 15.41 2.61 1.44
C ALA A 31 15.49 1.65 0.24
N VAL A 32 14.37 1.07 -0.22
CA VAL A 32 14.36 0.19 -1.40
C VAL A 32 14.85 0.96 -2.62
N LYS A 33 15.95 0.47 -3.20
CA LYS A 33 16.54 1.02 -4.43
C LYS A 33 15.72 0.57 -5.63
N THR A 34 15.22 1.52 -6.40
CA THR A 34 14.47 1.29 -7.63
C THR A 34 15.35 1.57 -8.84
N ARG A 35 15.15 0.83 -9.94
CA ARG A 35 16.02 0.94 -11.14
C ARG A 35 15.25 1.38 -12.39
N SER A 36 13.94 1.20 -12.41
CA SER A 36 13.06 1.57 -13.53
C SER A 36 11.95 2.54 -13.12
N CYS A 37 11.23 3.11 -14.09
CA CYS A 37 9.99 3.84 -13.81
C CYS A 37 8.94 2.94 -13.16
N TRP A 38 8.83 1.71 -13.64
CA TRP A 38 7.97 0.69 -13.07
C TRP A 38 8.26 0.47 -11.59
N ASP A 39 9.52 0.19 -11.21
CA ASP A 39 9.88 -0.06 -9.81
C ASP A 39 9.59 1.15 -8.92
N ARG A 40 9.79 2.36 -9.45
CA ARG A 40 9.47 3.62 -8.75
C ARG A 40 7.96 3.74 -8.51
N GLY A 41 7.14 3.44 -9.51
CA GLY A 41 5.68 3.42 -9.37
C GLY A 41 5.19 2.36 -8.39
N VAL A 42 5.71 1.12 -8.49
CA VAL A 42 5.39 0.02 -7.57
C VAL A 42 5.76 0.39 -6.13
N LYS A 43 6.92 1.00 -5.90
CA LYS A 43 7.30 1.51 -4.57
C LYS A 43 6.34 2.60 -4.08
N GLY A 44 5.91 3.51 -4.96
CA GLY A 44 4.90 4.51 -4.65
C GLY A 44 3.58 3.88 -4.20
N PHE A 45 3.12 2.84 -4.92
CA PHE A 45 1.92 2.09 -4.54
C PHE A 45 2.11 1.33 -3.23
N ALA A 46 3.31 0.81 -2.94
CA ALA A 46 3.60 0.15 -1.66
C ALA A 46 3.53 1.13 -0.48
N LEU A 47 4.01 2.36 -0.68
CA LEU A 47 3.89 3.45 0.31
C LEU A 47 2.42 3.85 0.51
N ASN A 48 1.61 3.84 -0.56
CA ASN A 48 0.17 4.08 -0.46
C ASN A 48 -0.53 2.95 0.33
N LEU A 49 -0.19 1.68 0.09
CA LEU A 49 -0.73 0.56 0.87
C LEU A 49 -0.40 0.68 2.36
N LEU A 50 0.85 1.02 2.68
CA LEU A 50 1.25 1.27 4.07
C LEU A 50 0.48 2.46 4.66
N ARG A 51 0.21 3.50 3.87
CA ARG A 51 -0.61 4.63 4.31
C ARG A 51 -2.04 4.22 4.60
N SER A 52 -2.68 3.45 3.72
CA SER A 52 -4.03 2.92 3.92
C SER A 52 -4.11 2.05 5.18
N TYR A 53 -3.11 1.21 5.43
CA TYR A 53 -3.03 0.43 6.67
C TYR A 53 -2.93 1.32 7.91
N ILE A 54 -2.15 2.39 7.86
CA ILE A 54 -2.06 3.35 8.97
C ILE A 54 -3.42 3.99 9.23
N ASP A 55 -4.14 4.40 8.19
CA ASP A 55 -5.47 5.00 8.35
C ASP A 55 -6.46 3.97 8.99
N ILE A 56 -6.34 2.68 8.67
CA ILE A 56 -7.10 1.58 9.32
C ILE A 56 -6.70 1.45 10.80
N CYS A 57 -5.40 1.44 11.12
CA CYS A 57 -4.90 1.36 12.48
C CYS A 57 -5.34 2.55 13.33
N GLU A 58 -5.27 3.78 12.79
CA GLU A 58 -5.75 4.99 13.45
C GLU A 58 -7.25 4.91 13.72
N TYR A 59 -8.04 4.44 12.75
CA TYR A 59 -9.46 4.20 12.97
C TYR A 59 -9.68 3.18 14.11
N CYS A 60 -8.97 2.06 14.13
CA CYS A 60 -9.12 1.06 15.19
C CYS A 60 -8.72 1.60 16.58
N ASP A 61 -7.56 2.26 16.69
CA ASP A 61 -7.05 2.87 17.91
C ASP A 61 -8.06 3.89 18.48
N ASN A 62 -8.55 4.79 17.62
CA ASN A 62 -9.52 5.82 18.00
C ASN A 62 -10.88 5.25 18.42
N ASN A 63 -11.24 4.06 17.97
CA ASN A 63 -12.52 3.40 18.28
C ASN A 63 -12.37 2.26 19.31
N GLY A 64 -11.21 2.12 19.95
CA GLY A 64 -10.96 1.06 20.94
C GLY A 64 -11.04 -0.36 20.37
N ARG A 65 -10.83 -0.51 19.05
CA ARG A 65 -10.80 -1.80 18.36
C ARG A 65 -9.36 -2.33 18.34
N PRO A 66 -9.16 -3.66 18.30
CA PRO A 66 -7.82 -4.22 18.13
C PRO A 66 -7.23 -3.73 16.80
N ILE A 67 -5.92 -3.44 16.83
CA ILE A 67 -5.17 -3.12 15.62
C ILE A 67 -5.10 -4.41 14.77
N PRO A 68 -5.58 -4.38 13.51
CA PRO A 68 -5.52 -5.55 12.64
C PRO A 68 -4.07 -5.87 12.28
N GLU A 69 -3.81 -7.10 11.88
CA GLU A 69 -2.51 -7.49 11.35
C GLU A 69 -2.29 -6.88 9.95
N LEU A 70 -1.04 -6.50 9.65
CA LEU A 70 -0.64 -6.11 8.31
C LEU A 70 -0.50 -7.35 7.42
N ASN A 71 -1.58 -7.68 6.71
CA ASN A 71 -1.62 -8.79 5.75
C ASN A 71 -2.43 -8.40 4.50
N GLU A 72 -2.50 -9.30 3.52
CA GLU A 72 -3.19 -9.06 2.25
C GLU A 72 -4.68 -8.73 2.44
N GLU A 73 -5.38 -9.46 3.31
CA GLU A 73 -6.82 -9.26 3.57
C GLU A 73 -7.10 -7.85 4.12
N THR A 74 -6.32 -7.40 5.09
CA THR A 74 -6.42 -6.04 5.65
C THR A 74 -6.18 -4.99 4.55
N LEU A 75 -5.21 -5.21 3.67
CA LEU A 75 -4.84 -4.26 2.62
C LEU A 75 -5.83 -4.25 1.44
N LEU A 76 -6.48 -5.39 1.14
CA LEU A 76 -7.52 -5.49 0.13
C LEU A 76 -8.81 -4.78 0.56
N ASN A 77 -8.98 -4.46 1.85
CA ASN A 77 -10.10 -3.70 2.37
C ASN A 77 -11.47 -4.24 1.91
N GLY A 78 -11.63 -5.57 1.94
CA GLY A 78 -12.85 -6.26 1.53
C GLY A 78 -12.98 -6.55 0.03
N ALA A 79 -11.96 -6.24 -0.79
CA ALA A 79 -11.89 -6.74 -2.17
C ALA A 79 -11.44 -8.21 -2.20
N ASP A 80 -11.95 -8.97 -3.18
CA ASP A 80 -11.60 -10.39 -3.33
C ASP A 80 -10.15 -10.60 -3.78
N ASP A 81 -9.63 -9.70 -4.61
CA ASP A 81 -8.26 -9.69 -5.11
C ASP A 81 -7.82 -8.29 -5.58
N TRP A 82 -6.59 -8.15 -6.07
CA TRP A 82 -6.06 -6.86 -6.54
C TRP A 82 -6.77 -6.32 -7.79
N ASN A 83 -7.41 -7.16 -8.61
CA ASN A 83 -8.25 -6.68 -9.70
C ASN A 83 -9.52 -6.04 -9.14
N ALA A 84 -10.25 -6.76 -8.28
CA ALA A 84 -11.42 -6.25 -7.60
C ALA A 84 -11.10 -4.97 -6.81
N TYR A 85 -9.92 -4.89 -6.20
CA TYR A 85 -9.43 -3.69 -5.51
C TYR A 85 -9.28 -2.50 -6.48
N CYS A 86 -8.64 -2.70 -7.63
CA CYS A 86 -8.40 -1.62 -8.60
C CYS A 86 -9.68 -1.18 -9.29
N TYR A 87 -10.46 -2.13 -9.84
CA TYR A 87 -11.72 -1.86 -10.51
C TYR A 87 -12.82 -1.38 -9.55
N GLY A 88 -12.75 -1.76 -8.27
CA GLY A 88 -13.67 -1.32 -7.21
C GLY A 88 -13.37 0.06 -6.65
N GLY A 89 -12.35 0.77 -7.17
CA GLY A 89 -12.02 2.13 -6.75
C GLY A 89 -11.14 2.24 -5.50
N GLY A 90 -10.49 1.14 -5.08
CA GLY A 90 -9.45 1.15 -4.04
C GLY A 90 -8.12 1.76 -4.50
N ALA A 91 -7.96 1.98 -5.81
CA ALA A 91 -6.74 2.49 -6.44
C ALA A 91 -7.00 3.72 -7.32
N LEU A 92 -6.06 4.08 -8.20
CA LEU A 92 -6.26 5.18 -9.15
C LEU A 92 -7.37 4.81 -10.15
N ILE A 93 -8.28 5.75 -10.38
CA ILE A 93 -9.44 5.54 -11.26
C ILE A 93 -9.08 5.85 -12.72
N TYR A 94 -8.26 6.89 -12.96
CA TYR A 94 -8.00 7.37 -14.31
C TYR A 94 -6.76 6.71 -14.93
N ASP A 95 -6.95 6.15 -16.11
CA ASP A 95 -5.92 5.54 -16.97
C ASP A 95 -4.68 6.43 -17.14
N GLY A 96 -4.89 7.74 -17.35
CA GLY A 96 -3.78 8.67 -17.49
C GLY A 96 -2.94 8.83 -16.22
N ASP A 97 -3.54 8.72 -15.04
CA ASP A 97 -2.81 8.79 -13.78
C ASP A 97 -2.08 7.48 -13.50
N ILE A 98 -2.67 6.33 -13.84
CA ILE A 98 -2.00 5.03 -13.82
C ILE A 98 -0.76 5.07 -14.71
N ALA A 99 -0.92 5.53 -15.95
CA ALA A 99 0.16 5.63 -16.92
C ALA A 99 1.29 6.54 -16.43
N LYS A 100 0.97 7.73 -15.89
CA LYS A 100 1.98 8.66 -15.33
C LYS A 100 2.82 8.04 -14.22
N ASN A 101 2.22 7.18 -13.39
CA ASN A 101 2.91 6.55 -12.26
C ASN A 101 3.81 5.39 -12.69
N LEU A 102 3.45 4.66 -13.75
CA LEU A 102 4.09 3.39 -14.11
C LEU A 102 4.99 3.46 -15.35
N CYS A 103 4.78 4.44 -16.24
CA CYS A 103 5.48 4.51 -17.51
C CYS A 103 6.76 5.35 -17.49
N THR A 104 7.68 5.00 -18.39
CA THR A 104 8.73 5.90 -18.85
C THR A 104 8.14 7.05 -19.70
N PRO A 105 8.86 8.18 -19.86
CA PRO A 105 8.39 9.28 -20.71
C PRO A 105 8.09 8.87 -22.15
N SER A 106 8.86 7.93 -22.71
CA SER A 106 8.63 7.40 -24.07
C SER A 106 7.37 6.53 -24.14
N GLU A 107 7.13 5.68 -23.15
CA GLU A 107 5.91 4.88 -23.06
C GLU A 107 4.68 5.76 -22.88
N LEU A 108 4.75 6.79 -22.02
CA LEU A 108 3.64 7.72 -21.81
C LEU A 108 3.28 8.47 -23.10
N LYS A 109 4.28 8.86 -23.90
CA LYS A 109 4.04 9.46 -25.22
C LYS A 109 3.40 8.45 -26.20
N ARG A 110 3.85 7.19 -26.19
CA ARG A 110 3.31 6.13 -27.06
C ARG A 110 1.84 5.86 -26.77
N THR A 111 1.45 5.89 -25.50
CA THR A 111 0.09 5.61 -25.05
C THR A 111 -0.81 6.84 -25.06
N ASP A 112 -0.36 7.96 -25.65
CA ASP A 112 -1.07 9.24 -25.61
C ASP A 112 -1.50 9.62 -24.19
N ASN A 113 -0.53 9.62 -23.27
CA ASN A 113 -0.72 9.93 -21.85
C ASN A 113 -1.76 9.05 -21.15
N GLY A 114 -1.90 7.79 -21.58
CA GLY A 114 -2.86 6.82 -21.04
C GLY A 114 -4.18 6.75 -21.81
N ASN A 115 -4.43 7.62 -22.79
CA ASN A 115 -5.66 7.53 -23.60
C ASN A 115 -5.72 6.27 -24.48
N LYS A 116 -4.56 5.70 -24.82
CA LYS A 116 -4.43 4.43 -25.53
C LYS A 116 -4.07 3.33 -24.55
N ALA A 117 -4.54 2.12 -24.83
CA ALA A 117 -4.21 0.94 -24.07
C ALA A 117 -2.67 0.74 -23.99
N PRO A 118 -2.15 0.20 -22.87
CA PRO A 118 -0.73 -0.04 -22.69
C PRO A 118 -0.19 -1.05 -23.71
N ASN A 119 -1.00 -2.06 -24.05
CA ASN A 119 -0.76 -3.11 -25.05
C ASN A 119 -2.11 -3.77 -25.47
N ASP A 120 -2.07 -4.74 -26.39
CA ASP A 120 -3.26 -5.39 -26.96
C ASP A 120 -3.94 -6.42 -26.02
N ARG A 121 -3.37 -6.69 -24.84
CA ARG A 121 -3.80 -7.75 -23.91
C ARG A 121 -4.31 -7.24 -22.56
N GLU A 122 -3.94 -6.02 -22.18
CA GLU A 122 -4.24 -5.43 -20.87
C GLU A 122 -4.79 -4.01 -21.03
N GLY A 123 -5.77 -3.65 -20.20
CA GLY A 123 -6.13 -2.27 -19.91
C GLY A 123 -5.23 -1.67 -18.82
N TRP A 124 -5.39 -0.37 -18.56
CA TRP A 124 -4.60 0.29 -17.51
C TRP A 124 -4.93 -0.22 -16.10
N GLN A 125 -6.18 -0.61 -15.86
CA GLN A 125 -6.57 -1.21 -14.58
C GLN A 125 -5.89 -2.57 -14.34
N ASP A 126 -5.71 -3.40 -15.38
CA ASP A 126 -4.99 -4.67 -15.26
C ASP A 126 -3.50 -4.44 -14.95
N VAL A 127 -2.89 -3.45 -15.63
CA VAL A 127 -1.51 -3.03 -15.36
C VAL A 127 -1.37 -2.52 -13.92
N GLN A 128 -2.34 -1.75 -13.44
CA GLN A 128 -2.38 -1.28 -12.07
C GLN A 128 -2.52 -2.43 -11.07
N ALA A 129 -3.40 -3.41 -11.30
CA ALA A 129 -3.56 -4.57 -10.44
C ALA A 129 -2.25 -5.36 -10.30
N ARG A 130 -1.51 -5.55 -11.40
CA ARG A 130 -0.18 -6.17 -11.37
C ARG A 130 0.85 -5.34 -10.60
N ALA A 131 0.79 -4.01 -10.70
CA ALA A 131 1.64 -3.13 -9.92
C ALA A 131 1.32 -3.20 -8.43
N TYR A 132 0.04 -3.25 -8.04
CA TYR A 132 -0.41 -3.38 -6.65
C TYR A 132 -0.04 -4.73 -6.03
N PHE A 133 -0.17 -5.84 -6.78
CA PHE A 133 0.32 -7.14 -6.31
C PHE A 133 1.84 -7.11 -6.04
N GLN A 134 2.63 -6.48 -6.91
CA GLN A 134 4.07 -6.32 -6.68
C GLN A 134 4.36 -5.36 -5.52
N ALA A 135 3.56 -4.32 -5.35
CA ALA A 135 3.67 -3.36 -4.26
C ALA A 135 3.42 -4.03 -2.90
N TYR A 136 2.39 -4.86 -2.81
CA TYR A 136 2.13 -5.70 -1.64
C TYR A 136 3.33 -6.58 -1.32
N ARG A 137 3.86 -7.31 -2.31
CA ARG A 137 5.05 -8.16 -2.09
C ARG A 137 6.28 -7.37 -1.64
N MET A 138 6.47 -6.16 -2.18
CA MET A 138 7.55 -5.26 -1.76
C MET A 138 7.35 -4.81 -0.31
N LEU A 139 6.13 -4.43 0.07
CA LEU A 139 5.77 -4.06 1.43
C LEU A 139 6.03 -5.23 2.41
N MET A 140 5.55 -6.43 2.09
CA MET A 140 5.76 -7.62 2.93
C MET A 140 7.24 -7.98 3.08
N SER A 141 8.06 -7.75 2.04
CA SER A 141 9.52 -7.96 2.14
C SER A 141 10.22 -7.00 3.13
N CYS A 142 9.54 -5.92 3.52
CA CYS A 142 9.99 -4.95 4.51
C CYS A 142 9.40 -5.22 5.91
N ILE A 143 8.66 -6.29 6.10
CA ILE A 143 8.23 -6.80 7.41
C ILE A 143 9.28 -7.84 7.82
N CYS A 144 9.89 -7.66 8.98
CA CYS A 144 10.99 -8.51 9.47
C CYS A 144 10.54 -9.93 9.81
#